data_AF-A0AA41Q830-F1
#
_entry.id   AF-A0AA41Q830-F1
#
_cell.length_a   1.000
_cell.length_b   1.000
_cell.length_c   1.000
_cell.angle_alpha   90.00
_cell.angle_beta   90.00
_cell.angle_gamma   90.00
#
_symmetry.space_group_name_H-M   'P 1'
#
loop_
_entity.id
_entity.type
_entity.pdbx_description
1 polymer ?
#
loop_
_entity_poly.entity_id
_entity_poly.type
_entity_poly.pdbx_seq_one_letter_code
_entity_poly.pdbx_strand_id
1 'polypeptide(L)'
;MKRLCTVAGALAVLSACMLSSDPTSNVVGVRWEDDRLVAFLPVCPGDRLQSVKVYNETDPAVRSTLPPPIWTGDEPRDPAVMAGEFVLNGENDFARTTGPPVSDLPADISVEYRTARGWGASMRVRAAEVPRSTLAADEYWTTDGTKSRDQLLKQFPCEKVTPTTGQ
;
A
#
# COMPACT_ATOMS: atom_id res chain seq x y z
N MET A 1 -11.01 -26.15 4.57
CA MET A 1 -11.76 -27.01 3.64
C MET A 1 -10.81 -27.50 2.55
N LYS A 2 -10.56 -28.81 2.47
CA LYS A 2 -9.72 -29.45 1.44
C LYS A 2 -10.41 -29.32 0.09
N ARG A 3 -9.71 -28.85 -0.95
CA ARG A 3 -10.17 -29.00 -2.35
C ARG A 3 -9.20 -29.91 -3.08
N LEU A 4 -9.72 -31.07 -3.49
CA LEU A 4 -9.04 -32.04 -4.34
C LEU A 4 -8.82 -31.43 -5.73
N CYS A 5 -7.59 -31.51 -6.24
CA CYS A 5 -7.33 -31.42 -7.67
C CYS A 5 -7.64 -32.77 -8.30
N THR A 6 -8.75 -32.86 -9.03
CA THR A 6 -9.04 -34.00 -9.91
C THR A 6 -8.12 -33.91 -11.12
N VAL A 7 -7.19 -34.86 -11.25
CA VAL A 7 -6.32 -34.99 -12.43
C VAL A 7 -7.04 -35.89 -13.43
N ALA A 8 -7.44 -35.34 -14.58
CA ALA A 8 -7.90 -36.12 -15.71
C ALA A 8 -7.40 -35.51 -17.02
N GLY A 9 -6.64 -36.31 -17.78
CA GLY A 9 -6.59 -36.26 -19.24
C GLY A 9 -5.61 -35.25 -19.88
N ALA A 10 -4.59 -35.80 -20.52
CA ALA A 10 -3.57 -35.11 -21.31
C ALA A 10 -4.13 -34.23 -22.45
N LEU A 11 -3.78 -32.94 -22.43
CA LEU A 11 -3.40 -32.13 -23.60
C LEU A 11 -2.74 -30.85 -23.09
N ALA A 12 -1.50 -30.64 -23.54
CA ALA A 12 -0.63 -29.55 -23.11
C ALA A 12 -1.21 -28.20 -23.53
N VAL A 13 -1.76 -27.47 -22.56
CA VAL A 13 -1.82 -26.01 -22.59
C VAL A 13 -1.14 -25.58 -21.30
N LEU A 14 -0.03 -24.85 -21.46
CA LEU A 14 0.65 -24.08 -20.41
C LEU A 14 -0.34 -23.00 -19.92
N SER A 15 -1.40 -23.42 -19.23
CA SER A 15 -2.21 -22.54 -18.43
C SER A 15 -1.37 -22.28 -17.20
N ALA A 16 -0.54 -21.24 -17.30
CA ALA A 16 0.10 -20.65 -16.16
C ALA A 16 -0.96 -20.57 -15.07
N CYS A 17 -0.77 -21.34 -14.00
CA CYS A 17 -1.29 -20.94 -12.72
C CYS A 17 -0.70 -19.55 -12.51
N MET A 18 -1.43 -18.52 -12.95
CA MET A 18 -1.33 -17.19 -12.42
C MET A 18 -1.68 -17.39 -10.96
N LEU A 19 -0.67 -17.76 -10.18
CA LEU A 19 -0.60 -17.32 -8.82
C LEU A 19 -0.74 -15.81 -8.95
N SER A 20 -1.97 -15.31 -8.80
CA SER A 20 -2.18 -14.04 -8.16
C SER A 20 -1.50 -14.19 -6.81
N SER A 21 -0.18 -14.00 -6.82
CA SER A 21 0.56 -13.62 -5.65
C SER A 21 -0.17 -12.37 -5.21
N ASP A 22 -0.96 -12.51 -4.17
CA ASP A 22 -1.37 -11.39 -3.35
C ASP A 22 -0.25 -11.27 -2.30
N PRO A 23 0.89 -10.60 -2.59
CA PRO A 23 1.68 -10.11 -1.50
C PRO A 23 0.92 -8.89 -1.00
N THR A 24 0.14 -9.05 0.07
CA THR A 24 0.22 -8.06 1.14
C THR A 24 1.71 -7.92 1.44
N SER A 25 2.39 -7.02 0.74
CA SER A 25 3.83 -6.96 0.81
C SER A 25 4.14 -6.29 2.14
N ASN A 26 4.80 -7.02 3.04
CA ASN A 26 5.19 -6.56 4.39
C ASN A 26 6.25 -5.42 4.36
N VAL A 27 6.40 -4.76 3.22
CA VAL A 27 7.37 -3.69 2.98
C VAL A 27 6.80 -2.32 3.33
N VAL A 28 5.49 -2.23 3.59
CA VAL A 28 4.81 -1.01 4.00
C VAL A 28 4.53 -1.05 5.50
N GLY A 29 4.71 0.07 6.18
CA GLY A 29 4.46 0.19 7.61
C GLY A 29 3.55 1.37 7.96
N VAL A 30 2.88 1.30 9.11
CA VAL A 30 2.03 2.38 9.64
C VAL A 30 2.27 2.63 11.12
N ARG A 31 1.96 3.84 11.58
CA ARG A 31 2.00 4.20 13.00
C ARG A 31 0.96 5.27 13.30
N TRP A 32 0.49 5.34 14.54
CA TRP A 32 -0.31 6.47 15.00
C TRP A 32 0.61 7.62 15.45
N GLU A 33 0.26 8.84 15.08
CA GLU A 33 0.87 10.09 15.55
C GLU A 33 -0.23 11.11 15.80
N ASP A 34 -0.44 11.52 17.06
CA ASP A 34 -1.47 12.49 17.45
C ASP A 34 -2.85 12.18 16.84
N ASP A 35 -3.32 10.93 17.00
CA ASP A 35 -4.57 10.39 16.43
C ASP A 35 -4.65 10.39 14.89
N ARG A 36 -3.52 10.55 14.20
CA ARG A 36 -3.41 10.43 12.75
C ARG A 36 -2.63 9.19 12.38
N LEU A 37 -3.07 8.50 11.33
CA LEU A 37 -2.40 7.32 10.83
C LEU A 37 -1.33 7.74 9.81
N VAL A 38 -0.07 7.59 10.17
CA VAL A 38 1.09 7.84 9.30
C VAL A 38 1.43 6.53 8.59
N ALA A 39 1.67 6.60 7.29
CA ALA A 39 2.13 5.47 6.48
C ALA A 39 3.55 5.72 5.97
N PHE A 40 4.34 4.66 5.89
CA PHE A 40 5.61 4.64 5.20
C PHE A 40 5.59 3.59 4.09
N LEU A 41 5.69 4.06 2.86
CA LEU A 41 5.81 3.28 1.63
C LEU A 41 7.27 3.35 1.15
N PRO A 42 8.01 2.23 1.04
CA PRO A 42 9.38 2.27 0.60
C PRO A 42 9.46 2.73 -0.86
N VAL A 43 10.17 3.82 -1.08
CA VAL A 43 10.49 4.36 -2.42
C VAL A 43 11.95 4.05 -2.73
N CYS A 44 12.23 3.68 -3.97
CA CYS A 44 13.60 3.37 -4.38
C CYS A 44 14.51 4.59 -4.35
N PRO A 45 15.82 4.42 -4.07
CA PRO A 45 16.78 5.51 -4.14
C PRO A 45 16.73 6.21 -5.50
N GLY A 46 16.53 7.53 -5.48
CA GLY A 46 16.40 8.37 -6.69
C GLY A 46 14.99 8.45 -7.28
N ASP A 47 14.08 7.57 -6.90
CA ASP A 47 12.66 7.69 -7.22
C ASP A 47 11.97 8.66 -6.25
N ARG A 48 10.72 9.04 -6.59
CA ARG A 48 9.85 9.85 -5.74
C ARG A 48 8.43 9.33 -5.81
N LEU A 49 7.72 9.44 -4.69
CA LEU A 49 6.27 9.29 -4.64
C LEU A 49 5.62 10.36 -5.55
N GLN A 50 4.65 9.95 -6.36
CA GLN A 50 3.91 10.84 -7.25
C GLN A 50 2.44 10.97 -6.85
N SER A 51 1.83 9.86 -6.40
CA SER A 51 0.44 9.83 -5.97
C SER A 51 0.16 8.67 -5.04
N VAL A 52 -0.84 8.84 -4.18
CA VAL A 52 -1.39 7.82 -3.30
C VAL A 52 -2.89 7.70 -3.53
N LYS A 53 -3.39 6.47 -3.46
CA LYS A 53 -4.81 6.17 -3.44
C LYS A 53 -5.12 5.32 -2.22
N VAL A 54 -6.22 5.64 -1.55
CA VAL A 54 -6.74 4.85 -0.43
C VAL A 54 -8.11 4.32 -0.84
N TYR A 55 -8.32 3.02 -0.63
CA TYR A 55 -9.56 2.32 -0.94
C TYR A 55 -10.18 1.78 0.34
N ASN A 56 -11.51 1.69 0.37
CA ASN A 56 -12.23 0.98 1.42
C ASN A 56 -12.34 -0.50 1.06
N GLU A 57 -11.63 -1.36 1.79
CA GLU A 57 -11.62 -2.81 1.55
C GLU A 57 -12.89 -3.51 2.04
N THR A 58 -13.75 -2.81 2.79
CA THR A 58 -15.08 -3.31 3.18
C THR A 58 -16.16 -3.03 2.15
N ASP A 59 -15.87 -2.24 1.11
CA ASP A 59 -16.84 -1.95 0.07
C ASP A 59 -17.12 -3.22 -0.76
N PRO A 60 -18.37 -3.72 -0.81
CA PRO A 60 -18.72 -4.91 -1.58
C PRO A 60 -18.40 -4.78 -3.07
N ALA A 61 -18.30 -3.56 -3.61
CA ALA A 61 -17.89 -3.31 -4.99
C ALA A 61 -16.44 -3.77 -5.29
N VAL A 62 -15.54 -3.77 -4.29
CA VAL A 62 -14.14 -4.27 -4.38
C VAL A 62 -14.09 -5.70 -4.92
N ARG A 63 -15.13 -6.50 -4.67
CA ARG A 63 -15.16 -7.91 -5.07
C ARG A 63 -15.46 -8.13 -6.55
N SER A 64 -15.75 -7.10 -7.34
CA SER A 64 -16.13 -7.27 -8.75
C SER A 64 -15.54 -6.23 -9.71
N THR A 65 -15.20 -5.03 -9.22
CA THR A 65 -14.47 -3.96 -9.93
C THR A 65 -13.77 -3.10 -8.88
N LEU A 66 -12.51 -2.70 -9.08
CA LEU A 66 -11.85 -1.75 -8.16
C LEU A 66 -12.74 -0.51 -7.99
N PRO A 67 -13.31 -0.25 -6.79
CA PRO A 67 -14.15 0.92 -6.58
C PRO A 67 -13.29 2.18 -6.72
N PRO A 68 -13.92 3.35 -6.92
CA PRO A 68 -13.19 4.60 -6.82
C PRO A 68 -12.49 4.68 -5.45
N PRO A 69 -11.27 5.23 -5.39
CA PRO A 69 -10.60 5.45 -4.11
C PRO A 69 -11.43 6.39 -3.23
N ILE A 70 -11.47 6.10 -1.92
CA ILE A 70 -12.13 6.96 -0.93
C ILE A 70 -11.33 8.23 -0.66
N TRP A 71 -10.04 8.18 -0.94
CA TRP A 71 -9.16 9.34 -0.89
C TRP A 71 -8.01 9.22 -1.88
N THR A 72 -7.61 10.35 -2.47
CA THR A 72 -6.38 10.44 -3.26
C THR A 72 -5.54 11.62 -2.83
N GLY A 73 -4.22 11.47 -2.94
CA GLY A 73 -3.25 12.56 -2.84
C GLY A 73 -2.33 12.53 -4.06
N ASP A 74 -2.23 13.64 -4.77
CA ASP A 74 -1.39 13.78 -5.96
C ASP A 74 -0.39 14.93 -5.78
N GLU A 75 0.81 14.74 -6.36
CA GLU A 75 1.90 15.71 -6.35
C GLU A 75 2.32 16.10 -4.91
N PRO A 76 3.04 15.21 -4.21
CA PRO A 76 3.63 15.50 -2.91
C PRO A 76 4.37 16.84 -2.89
N ARG A 77 4.17 17.60 -1.82
CA ARG A 77 4.84 18.89 -1.61
C ARG A 77 6.07 18.77 -0.72
N ASP A 78 6.01 17.86 0.25
CA ASP A 78 7.03 17.72 1.27
C ASP A 78 8.07 16.64 0.90
N PRO A 79 9.38 16.85 1.17
CA PRO A 79 10.42 15.86 0.90
C PRO A 79 10.22 14.50 1.59
N ALA A 80 9.66 14.46 2.81
CA ALA A 80 9.35 13.22 3.51
C ALA A 80 8.22 12.45 2.80
N VAL A 81 7.19 13.18 2.34
CA VAL A 81 6.09 12.63 1.54
C VAL A 81 6.61 12.11 0.20
N MET A 82 7.49 12.87 -0.48
CA MET A 82 8.17 12.39 -1.70
C MET A 82 9.00 11.11 -1.45
N ALA A 83 9.55 10.96 -0.24
CA ALA A 83 10.30 9.78 0.19
C ALA A 83 9.41 8.65 0.74
N GLY A 84 8.09 8.78 0.65
CA GLY A 84 7.12 7.74 0.95
C GLY A 84 6.51 7.79 2.35
N GLU A 85 6.82 8.80 3.17
CA GLU A 85 6.27 8.96 4.53
C GLU A 85 5.22 10.08 4.56
N PHE A 86 3.97 9.76 4.88
CA PHE A 86 2.88 10.73 4.81
C PHE A 86 1.72 10.38 5.74
N VAL A 87 0.92 11.38 6.08
CA VAL A 87 -0.31 11.16 6.83
C VAL A 87 -1.37 10.64 5.87
N LEU A 88 -2.00 9.51 6.20
CA LEU A 88 -3.14 9.02 5.43
C LEU A 88 -4.24 10.07 5.47
N ASN A 89 -4.63 10.56 4.28
CA ASN A 89 -5.59 11.65 4.13
C ASN A 89 -5.12 12.99 4.73
N GLY A 90 -3.82 13.28 4.64
CA GLY A 90 -3.24 14.60 4.90
C GLY A 90 -3.45 15.58 3.74
N GLU A 91 -4.17 16.67 3.96
CA GLU A 91 -4.45 17.69 2.92
C GLU A 91 -3.22 18.54 2.55
N ASN A 92 -2.30 18.73 3.49
CA ASN A 92 -1.16 19.62 3.32
C ASN A 92 0.05 18.93 2.66
N ASP A 93 0.06 17.60 2.66
CA ASP A 93 1.15 16.77 2.15
C ASP A 93 1.18 16.75 0.61
N PHE A 94 0.04 17.03 -0.04
CA PHE A 94 -0.18 16.89 -1.48
C PHE A 94 -0.69 18.18 -2.11
N ALA A 95 -0.40 18.40 -3.39
CA ALA A 95 -0.91 19.57 -4.10
C ALA A 95 -2.38 19.47 -4.46
N ARG A 96 -2.88 18.24 -4.66
CA ARG A 96 -4.28 17.94 -4.89
C ARG A 96 -4.71 16.75 -4.06
N THR A 97 -5.86 16.86 -3.42
CA THR A 97 -6.50 15.76 -2.71
C THR A 97 -7.97 15.61 -3.13
N THR A 98 -8.50 14.40 -3.03
CA THR A 98 -9.94 14.12 -3.16
C THR A 98 -10.40 13.22 -2.02
N GLY A 99 -11.66 13.31 -1.61
CA GLY A 99 -12.22 12.56 -0.48
C GLY A 99 -12.44 13.43 0.77
N PRO A 100 -13.21 12.97 1.77
CA PRO A 100 -13.54 13.75 2.96
C PRO A 100 -12.35 13.86 3.92
N PRO A 101 -12.15 15.00 4.61
CA PRO A 101 -11.13 15.18 5.64
C PRO A 101 -11.34 14.27 6.87
N VAL A 102 -10.25 13.89 7.55
CA VAL A 102 -10.20 12.78 8.52
C VAL A 102 -10.88 13.09 9.85
N SER A 103 -11.96 12.35 10.11
CA SER A 103 -12.25 11.81 11.45
C SER A 103 -12.42 10.29 11.42
N ASP A 104 -12.88 9.73 10.30
CA ASP A 104 -13.34 8.34 10.23
C ASP A 104 -12.81 7.59 8.99
N LEU A 105 -11.52 7.21 9.01
CA LEU A 105 -11.04 6.19 8.06
C LEU A 105 -11.80 4.87 8.27
N PRO A 106 -12.18 4.14 7.21
CA PRO A 106 -12.76 2.81 7.36
C PRO A 106 -11.86 1.88 8.17
N ALA A 107 -12.46 0.88 8.81
CA ALA A 107 -11.73 -0.09 9.63
C ALA A 107 -10.68 -0.85 8.82
N ASP A 108 -11.00 -1.20 7.57
CA ASP A 108 -10.07 -1.82 6.62
C ASP A 108 -9.90 -0.91 5.41
N ILE A 109 -8.65 -0.52 5.16
CA ILE A 109 -8.27 0.25 3.98
C ILE A 109 -7.19 -0.48 3.19
N SER A 110 -7.09 -0.17 1.91
CA SER A 110 -5.92 -0.50 1.10
C SER A 110 -5.27 0.78 0.60
N VAL A 111 -3.94 0.83 0.65
CA VAL A 111 -3.15 1.96 0.19
C VAL A 111 -2.36 1.52 -1.03
N GLU A 112 -2.56 2.20 -2.15
CA GLU A 112 -1.75 2.08 -3.37
C GLU A 112 -0.95 3.35 -3.60
N TYR A 113 0.20 3.21 -4.21
CA TYR A 113 1.03 4.36 -4.55
C TYR A 113 1.69 4.23 -5.90
N ARG A 114 2.09 5.37 -6.45
CA ARG A 114 2.76 5.46 -7.73
C ARG A 114 4.07 6.21 -7.61
N THR A 115 5.07 5.71 -8.31
CA THR A 115 6.32 6.42 -8.59
C THR A 115 6.47 6.55 -10.11
N ALA A 116 7.58 7.15 -10.57
CA ALA A 116 7.92 7.20 -11.98
C ALA A 116 8.03 5.81 -12.65
N ARG A 117 8.16 4.73 -11.87
CA ARG A 117 8.22 3.34 -12.38
C ARG A 117 6.85 2.69 -12.57
N GLY A 118 5.79 3.31 -12.08
CA GLY A 118 4.43 2.78 -12.11
C GLY A 118 3.84 2.61 -10.71
N TRP A 119 2.78 1.83 -10.61
CA TRP A 119 2.14 1.50 -9.34
C TRP A 119 3.03 0.54 -8.54
N GLY A 120 3.29 0.91 -7.29
CA GLY A 120 4.00 0.10 -6.32
C GLY A 120 3.08 -0.92 -5.65
N ALA A 121 3.62 -1.62 -4.65
CA ALA A 121 2.85 -2.60 -3.90
C ALA A 121 1.70 -1.94 -3.12
N SER A 122 0.60 -2.66 -2.96
CA SER A 122 -0.50 -2.25 -2.10
C SER A 122 -0.32 -2.81 -0.69
N MET A 123 -0.91 -2.13 0.30
CA MET A 123 -1.00 -2.61 1.67
C MET A 123 -2.42 -2.51 2.17
N ARG A 124 -2.95 -3.63 2.66
CA ARG A 124 -4.16 -3.64 3.47
C ARG A 124 -3.83 -3.30 4.91
N VAL A 125 -4.49 -2.29 5.46
CA VAL A 125 -4.38 -1.86 6.84
C VAL A 125 -5.70 -2.07 7.53
N ARG A 126 -5.68 -2.74 8.67
CA ARG A 126 -6.81 -2.74 9.60
C ARG A 126 -6.49 -1.74 10.69
N ALA A 127 -7.11 -0.55 10.64
CA ALA A 127 -6.78 0.55 11.54
C ALA A 127 -6.92 0.17 13.02
N ALA A 128 -7.85 -0.74 13.34
CA ALA A 128 -8.05 -1.27 14.69
C ALA A 128 -6.93 -2.21 15.18
N GLU A 129 -6.12 -2.77 14.28
CA GLU A 129 -4.99 -3.65 14.60
C GLU A 129 -3.67 -2.88 14.79
N VAL A 130 -3.61 -1.63 14.30
CA VAL A 130 -2.42 -0.78 14.46
C VAL A 130 -2.31 -0.34 15.92
N PRO A 131 -1.24 -0.71 16.65
CA PRO A 131 -1.07 -0.33 18.04
C PRO A 131 -1.04 1.19 18.19
N ARG A 132 -1.85 1.72 19.11
CA ARG A 132 -1.83 3.15 19.49
C ARG A 132 -0.68 3.48 20.45
N SER A 133 0.10 2.49 20.87
CA SER A 133 1.33 2.72 21.62
C SER A 133 2.30 3.54 20.78
N THR A 134 2.97 4.50 21.41
CA THR A 134 3.99 5.31 20.76
C THR A 134 5.13 4.41 20.28
N LEU A 135 5.26 4.29 18.96
CA LEU A 135 6.45 3.74 18.31
C LEU A 135 7.53 4.83 18.23
N ALA A 136 8.80 4.44 18.11
CA ALA A 136 9.83 5.41 17.78
C ALA A 136 9.52 6.07 16.41
N ALA A 137 10.05 7.28 16.18
CA ALA A 137 9.74 8.04 14.97
C ALA A 137 10.11 7.31 13.66
N ASP A 138 11.13 6.44 13.72
CA ASP A 138 11.62 5.64 12.61
C ASP A 138 11.08 4.19 12.60
N GLU A 139 10.18 3.86 13.53
CA GLU A 139 9.55 2.55 13.65
C GLU A 139 8.10 2.55 13.18
N TYR A 140 7.72 1.45 12.55
CA TYR A 140 6.41 1.24 11.95
C TYR A 140 5.88 -0.13 12.33
N TRP A 141 4.58 -0.19 12.59
CA TRP A 141 3.87 -1.45 12.68
C TRP A 141 3.72 -2.06 11.28
N THR A 142 4.01 -3.34 11.16
CA THR A 142 3.64 -4.18 10.02
C THR A 142 2.89 -5.41 10.52
N THR A 143 2.29 -6.17 9.59
CA THR A 143 1.56 -7.41 9.87
C THR A 143 2.43 -8.50 10.52
N ASP A 144 3.76 -8.44 10.35
CA ASP A 144 4.74 -9.38 10.91
C ASP A 144 5.60 -8.79 12.03
N GLY A 145 5.25 -7.61 12.55
CA GLY A 145 5.86 -7.00 13.73
C GLY A 145 6.30 -5.55 13.53
N THR A 146 6.91 -4.94 14.53
CA THR A 146 7.49 -3.61 14.37
C THR A 146 8.75 -3.69 13.50
N LYS A 147 8.91 -2.76 12.56
CA LYS A 147 10.09 -2.62 11.71
C LYS A 147 10.56 -1.17 11.64
N SER A 148 11.86 -0.96 11.54
CA SER A 148 12.41 0.36 11.23
C SER A 148 12.28 0.70 9.75
N ARG A 149 12.35 1.98 9.41
CA ARG A 149 12.41 2.50 8.03
C ARG A 149 13.45 1.76 7.18
N ASP A 150 14.65 1.56 7.73
CA ASP A 150 15.74 0.86 7.03
C ASP A 150 15.43 -0.62 6.77
N GLN A 151 14.74 -1.28 7.69
CA GLN A 151 14.33 -2.67 7.51
C GLN A 151 13.26 -2.79 6.40
N LEU A 152 12.35 -1.84 6.32
CA LEU A 152 11.34 -1.76 5.25
C LEU A 152 11.99 -1.51 3.88
N LEU A 153 12.91 -0.55 3.80
CA LEU A 153 13.67 -0.26 2.58
C LEU A 153 14.48 -1.46 2.09
N LYS A 154 15.13 -2.21 2.98
CA LYS A 154 15.90 -3.42 2.61
C LYS A 154 15.04 -4.54 2.06
N GLN A 155 13.76 -4.61 2.44
CA GLN A 155 12.84 -5.63 1.95
C GLN A 155 12.23 -5.28 0.60
N PHE A 156 12.36 -4.02 0.16
CA PHE A 156 11.78 -3.55 -1.09
C PHE A 156 12.74 -3.77 -2.27
N PRO A 157 12.43 -4.68 -3.22
CA PRO A 157 13.36 -5.08 -4.27
C PRO A 157 13.37 -4.06 -5.43
N CYS A 158 14.07 -2.94 -5.24
CA CYS A 158 14.15 -1.86 -6.24
C CYS A 158 14.66 -2.28 -7.62
N GLU A 159 15.47 -3.33 -7.67
CA GLU A 159 16.03 -3.87 -8.92
C GLU A 159 15.00 -4.63 -9.77
N LYS A 160 13.87 -5.04 -9.18
CA LYS A 160 12.86 -5.88 -9.83
C LYS A 160 11.64 -5.10 -10.33
N VAL A 161 11.55 -3.80 -10.04
CA VAL A 161 10.47 -2.94 -10.51
C VAL A 161 10.82 -2.43 -11.90
N THR A 162 10.45 -3.21 -12.93
CA THR A 162 10.55 -2.78 -14.33
C THR A 162 9.56 -1.64 -14.57
N PRO A 163 9.96 -0.52 -15.20
CA PRO A 163 9.01 0.50 -15.60
C PRO A 163 7.90 -0.12 -16.43
N THR A 164 6.64 0.05 -16.02
CA THR A 164 5.53 -0.30 -16.91
C THR A 164 5.49 0.80 -17.98
N THR A 165 6.24 0.61 -19.08
CA THR A 165 6.09 1.44 -20.27
C THR A 165 4.66 1.28 -20.75
N GLY A 166 3.88 2.36 -20.66
CA GLY A 166 2.45 2.34 -20.95
C GLY A 166 2.13 1.75 -22.31
N GLN A 167 1.15 0.84 -22.32
CA GLN A 167 0.29 0.59 -23.48
C GLN A 167 -0.80 1.65 -23.53
#